data_AF-A0AA44S4Z2-F1
#
_entry.id   AF-A0AA44S4Z2-F1
#
_cell.length_a   1.000
_cell.length_b   1.000
_cell.length_c   1.000
_cell.angle_alpha   90.00
_cell.angle_beta   90.00
_cell.angle_gamma   90.00
#
_symmetry.space_group_name_H-M   'P 1'
#
loop_
_entity.id
_entity.type
_entity.pdbx_description
1 polymer ?
#
loop_
_entity_poly.entity_id
_entity_poly.type
_entity_poly.pdbx_seq_one_letter_code
_entity_poly.pdbx_strand_id
1 'polypeptide(L)'
;PKHNGITYFLLDRKSEGVQVKPLRELTGKEFFNTVYLDDVFVPDELVLGEVNRGWEVSRNTLTAERVSIGGSDSTFLPTLGEFVDFVRDYRFEG
;
A
#
# COMPACT_ATOMS: atom_id res chain seq x y z
N PRO A 1 9.47 14.62 -18.52
CA PRO A 1 8.38 15.44 -19.12
C PRO A 1 6.95 15.05 -18.72
N LYS A 2 6.61 13.77 -18.47
CA LYS A 2 5.26 13.36 -18.04
C LYS A 2 4.96 13.53 -16.53
N HIS A 3 6.01 13.67 -15.73
CA HIS A 3 5.91 13.70 -14.25
C HIS A 3 6.41 15.03 -13.65
N ASN A 4 6.69 16.02 -14.51
CA ASN A 4 6.99 17.38 -14.05
C ASN A 4 5.69 18.00 -13.55
N GLY A 5 5.71 18.65 -12.39
CA GLY A 5 4.50 19.24 -11.79
C GLY A 5 3.86 18.43 -10.67
N ILE A 6 4.41 17.25 -10.34
CA ILE A 6 3.95 16.45 -9.21
C ILE A 6 4.68 16.94 -7.95
N THR A 7 3.94 17.18 -6.87
CA THR A 7 4.47 17.50 -5.54
C THR A 7 4.16 16.36 -4.58
N TYR A 8 5.11 16.00 -3.73
CA TYR A 8 4.93 14.98 -2.69
C TYR A 8 4.68 15.70 -1.37
N PHE A 9 3.69 15.28 -0.59
CA PHE A 9 3.39 15.90 0.70
C PHE A 9 2.87 14.87 1.71
N LEU A 10 2.91 15.25 2.99
CA LEU A 10 2.26 14.54 4.07
C LEU A 10 0.83 15.07 4.24
N LEU A 11 -0.11 14.15 4.48
CA LEU A 11 -1.51 14.48 4.72
C LEU A 11 -2.01 13.73 5.96
N ASP A 12 -2.58 14.46 6.92
CA ASP A 12 -3.30 13.85 8.03
C ASP A 12 -4.61 13.26 7.52
N ARG A 13 -4.82 11.96 7.75
CA ARG A 13 -6.07 11.27 7.44
C ARG A 13 -7.30 11.91 8.11
N LYS A 14 -7.10 12.59 9.24
CA LYS A 14 -8.17 13.26 10.00
C LYS A 14 -8.47 14.68 9.53
N SER A 15 -7.71 15.20 8.57
CA SER A 15 -7.97 16.51 7.99
C SER A 15 -9.40 16.61 7.45
N GLU A 16 -9.99 17.79 7.61
CA GLU A 16 -11.28 18.11 7.00
C GLU A 16 -11.21 17.92 5.48
N GLY A 17 -12.26 17.35 4.88
CA GLY A 17 -12.30 17.01 3.46
C GLY A 17 -11.67 15.67 3.08
N VAL A 18 -11.01 14.96 4.01
CA VAL A 18 -10.46 13.61 3.76
C VAL A 18 -11.49 12.54 4.12
N GLN A 19 -11.80 11.65 3.17
CA GLN A 19 -12.61 10.45 3.43
C GLN A 19 -11.87 9.20 2.97
N VAL A 20 -11.85 8.17 3.83
CA VAL A 20 -11.25 6.87 3.50
C VAL A 20 -12.32 5.80 3.58
N LYS A 21 -12.54 5.09 2.47
CA LYS A 21 -13.50 3.99 2.37
C LYS A 21 -12.78 2.66 2.14
N PRO A 22 -12.95 1.67 3.04
CA PRO A 22 -12.45 0.32 2.80
C PRO A 22 -13.04 -0.28 1.53
N LEU A 23 -12.21 -1.02 0.79
CA LEU A 23 -12.63 -1.79 -0.37
C LEU A 23 -12.65 -3.27 0.02
N ARG A 24 -13.85 -3.86 -0.02
CA ARG A 24 -14.00 -5.30 0.22
C ARG A 24 -13.67 -6.08 -1.04
N GLU A 25 -12.65 -6.92 -0.95
CA GLU A 25 -12.20 -7.78 -2.03
C GLU A 25 -13.14 -8.99 -2.22
N LEU A 26 -12.97 -9.71 -3.33
CA LEU A 26 -13.67 -10.98 -3.60
C LEU A 26 -13.41 -12.03 -2.52
N THR A 27 -12.24 -11.95 -1.85
CA THR A 27 -11.85 -12.81 -0.74
C THR A 27 -12.58 -12.48 0.57
N GLY A 28 -13.37 -11.40 0.59
CA GLY A 28 -14.06 -10.87 1.77
C GLY A 28 -13.18 -10.04 2.71
N LYS A 29 -11.88 -9.90 2.42
CA LYS A 29 -10.92 -9.11 3.19
C LYS A 29 -10.89 -7.65 2.71
N GLU A 30 -10.42 -6.74 3.55
CA GLU A 30 -10.35 -5.29 3.29
C GLU A 30 -8.91 -4.79 3.43
N PHE A 31 -8.04 -5.12 2.48
CA PHE A 31 -6.65 -4.64 2.50
C PHE A 31 -6.44 -3.31 1.79
N PHE A 32 -7.35 -2.94 0.87
CA PHE A 32 -7.27 -1.70 0.12
C PHE A 32 -8.35 -0.71 0.56
N ASN A 33 -8.07 0.57 0.34
CA ASN A 33 -9.01 1.65 0.61
C ASN A 33 -9.05 2.59 -0.61
N THR A 34 -10.19 3.21 -0.85
CA THR A 34 -10.28 4.41 -1.68
C THR A 34 -10.20 5.64 -0.79
N VAL A 35 -9.32 6.57 -1.13
CA VAL A 35 -9.18 7.85 -0.43
C VAL A 35 -9.75 8.95 -1.32
N TYR A 36 -10.69 9.73 -0.79
CA TYR A 36 -11.26 10.92 -1.40
C TYR A 36 -10.70 12.16 -0.70
N LEU A 37 -10.30 13.14 -1.51
CA LEU A 37 -9.79 14.44 -1.05
C LEU A 37 -10.69 15.51 -1.65
N ASP A 38 -11.47 16.18 -0.81
CA ASP A 38 -12.40 17.25 -1.21
C ASP A 38 -11.98 18.57 -0.56
N ASP A 39 -11.49 19.51 -1.37
CA ASP A 39 -10.98 20.83 -0.96
C ASP A 39 -10.04 20.82 0.27
N VAL A 40 -9.20 19.78 0.35
CA VAL A 40 -8.28 19.60 1.48
C VAL A 40 -7.12 20.59 1.40
N PHE A 41 -7.01 21.49 2.37
CA PHE A 41 -5.84 22.36 2.51
C PHE A 41 -4.64 21.59 3.10
N VAL A 42 -3.48 21.73 2.46
CA VAL A 42 -2.20 21.17 2.93
C VAL A 42 -1.19 22.31 3.08
N PRO A 43 -0.68 22.58 4.30
CA PRO A 43 0.36 23.58 4.51
C PRO A 43 1.66 23.25 3.77
N ASP A 44 2.38 24.29 3.32
CA ASP A 44 3.66 24.16 2.60
C ASP A 44 4.73 23.39 3.40
N GLU A 45 4.71 23.48 4.74
CA GLU A 45 5.63 22.75 5.63
C GLU A 45 5.48 21.23 5.57
N LEU A 46 4.34 20.73 5.05
CA LEU A 46 4.12 19.30 4.84
C LEU A 46 4.54 18.84 3.44
N VAL A 47 5.01 19.73 2.58
CA VAL A 47 5.60 19.37 1.28
C VAL A 47 6.97 18.72 1.51
N LEU A 48 7.16 17.56 0.91
CA LEU A 48 8.41 16.81 0.95
C LEU A 48 9.22 17.05 -0.33
N GLY A 49 10.42 17.59 -0.16
CA GLY A 49 11.29 17.98 -1.26
C GLY A 49 10.84 19.30 -1.90
N GLU A 50 11.15 19.47 -3.19
CA GLU A 50 10.78 20.68 -3.93
C GLU A 50 9.43 20.53 -4.62
N VAL A 51 8.65 21.62 -4.64
CA VAL A 51 7.41 21.72 -5.39
C VAL A 51 7.66 21.35 -6.86
N ASN A 52 6.76 20.57 -7.46
CA ASN A 52 6.84 20.03 -8.82
C ASN A 52 7.96 18.99 -9.06
N ARG A 53 8.69 18.58 -8.02
CA ARG A 53 9.78 17.58 -8.07
C ARG A 53 9.47 16.32 -7.25
N GLY A 54 8.23 16.16 -6.79
CA GLY A 54 7.76 15.06 -5.94
C GLY A 54 7.85 13.67 -6.58
N TRP A 55 7.91 13.58 -7.91
CA TRP A 55 8.15 12.30 -8.60
C TRP A 55 9.52 11.68 -8.28
N GLU A 56 10.52 12.49 -7.96
CA GLU A 56 11.84 11.98 -7.56
C GLU A 56 11.79 11.42 -6.15
N VAL A 57 11.08 12.10 -5.25
CA VAL A 57 10.84 11.66 -3.87
C VAL A 57 10.06 10.34 -3.87
N SER A 58 8.97 10.22 -4.65
CA SER A 58 8.16 8.99 -4.69
C SER A 58 8.94 7.77 -5.15
N ARG A 59 9.81 7.90 -6.15
CA ARG A 59 10.65 6.79 -6.63
C ARG A 59 11.62 6.29 -5.56
N ASN A 60 12.17 7.20 -4.76
CA ASN A 60 13.06 6.83 -3.66
C ASN A 60 12.29 6.06 -2.58
N THR A 61 11.10 6.54 -2.20
CA THR A 61 10.21 5.84 -1.26
C THR A 61 9.84 4.45 -1.76
N LEU A 62 9.37 4.33 -3.02
CA LEU A 62 8.99 3.04 -3.62
C LEU A 62 10.16 2.06 -3.72
N THR A 63 11.38 2.56 -3.93
CA THR A 63 12.59 1.72 -3.96
C THR A 63 12.89 1.16 -2.57
N ALA A 64 12.75 1.98 -1.52
CA ALA A 64 12.87 1.52 -0.14
C ALA A 64 11.78 0.49 0.22
N GLU A 65 10.53 0.73 -0.16
CA GLU A 65 9.43 -0.22 0.04
C GLU A 65 9.66 -1.55 -0.69
N ARG A 66 10.18 -1.53 -1.92
CA ARG A 66 10.50 -2.75 -2.68
C ARG A 66 11.48 -3.66 -1.94
N VAL A 67 12.47 -3.07 -1.26
CA VAL A 67 13.42 -3.83 -0.43
C VAL A 67 12.72 -4.40 0.82
N SER A 68 11.81 -3.63 1.43
CA SER A 68 11.06 -4.07 2.61
C SER A 68 10.05 -5.17 2.30
N ILE A 69 9.23 -5.01 1.25
CA ILE A 69 8.22 -5.99 0.80
C ILE A 69 8.89 -7.27 0.28
N GLY A 70 10.05 -7.14 -0.37
CA GLY A 70 10.85 -8.30 -0.78
C GLY A 70 11.41 -9.12 0.41
N GLY A 71 11.46 -8.54 1.60
CA GLY A 71 11.85 -9.23 2.84
C GLY A 71 10.69 -9.73 3.68
N SER A 72 9.49 -9.14 3.53
CA SER A 72 8.28 -9.49 4.27
C SER A 72 7.24 -10.14 3.35
N ASP A 73 7.35 -11.46 3.21
CA ASP A 73 6.25 -12.44 3.31
C ASP A 73 6.27 -13.56 2.25
N SER A 74 6.64 -14.74 2.75
CA SER A 74 6.16 -16.04 2.31
C SER A 74 4.66 -16.29 2.62
N THR A 75 3.91 -15.30 3.14
CA THR A 75 2.52 -15.43 3.63
C THR A 75 1.47 -15.68 2.55
N PHE A 76 1.84 -15.59 1.25
CA PHE A 76 0.96 -15.96 0.15
C PHE A 76 1.01 -17.44 -0.25
N LEU A 77 2.01 -18.19 0.23
CA LEU A 77 2.10 -19.62 0.00
C LEU A 77 1.92 -20.34 1.35
N PRO A 78 1.21 -21.48 1.39
CA PRO A 78 1.27 -22.33 2.56
C PRO A 78 2.74 -22.60 2.85
N THR A 79 3.12 -22.45 4.10
CA THR A 79 4.46 -22.84 4.53
C THR A 79 4.67 -24.32 4.21
N LEU A 80 5.93 -24.75 4.05
CA LEU A 80 6.25 -26.17 3.85
C LEU A 80 5.62 -27.06 4.95
N GLY A 81 5.43 -26.54 6.17
CA GLY A 81 4.71 -27.22 7.25
C GLY A 81 3.23 -27.41 6.95
N GLU A 82 2.52 -26.34 6.60
CA GLU A 82 1.08 -26.39 6.25
C GLU A 82 0.81 -27.28 5.03
N PHE A 83 1.72 -27.29 4.06
CA PHE A 83 1.63 -28.19 2.91
C PHE A 83 1.80 -29.67 3.32
N VAL A 84 2.76 -29.97 4.21
CA VAL A 84 2.96 -31.33 4.73
C VAL A 84 1.76 -31.79 5.56
N ASP A 85 1.16 -30.91 6.36
CA ASP A 85 -0.02 -31.23 7.16
C ASP A 85 -1.26 -31.46 6.27
N PHE A 86 -1.46 -30.63 5.24
CA PHE A 86 -2.51 -30.83 4.23
C PHE A 86 -2.39 -32.21 3.56
N VAL A 87 -1.18 -32.59 3.13
CA VAL A 87 -0.94 -33.89 2.48
C VAL A 87 -1.08 -35.07 3.46
N ARG A 88 -0.81 -34.87 4.75
CA ARG A 88 -0.98 -35.91 5.79
C ARG A 88 -2.44 -36.17 6.12
N ASP A 89 -3.26 -35.13 6.19
CA ASP A 89 -4.67 -35.23 6.54
C ASP A 89 -5.54 -35.68 5.35
N TYR A 90 -5.12 -35.38 4.11
CA TYR A 90 -5.74 -35.94 2.91
C TYR A 90 -5.28 -37.38 2.65
N ARG A 91 -5.76 -38.33 3.45
CA ARG A 91 -5.83 -39.73 3.00
C ARG A 91 -6.92 -39.82 1.93
N PHE A 92 -6.52 -40.11 0.70
CA PHE A 92 -7.45 -40.43 -0.38
C PHE A 92 -8.36 -41.58 0.08
N GLU A 93 -9.63 -41.27 0.34
CA GLU A 93 -10.67 -42.29 0.39
C GLU A 93 -10.84 -42.82 -1.04
N GLY A 94 -10.21 -43.97 -1.29
CA GLY A 94 -10.47 -44.83 -2.45
C GLY A 94 -11.43 -45.95 -2.06
#